data_AF-A0A7S1RIX8-F1
#
_entry.id   AF-A0A7S1RIX8-F1
#
_cell.length_a   1.000
_cell.length_b   1.000
_cell.length_c   1.000
_cell.angle_alpha   90.00
_cell.angle_beta   90.00
_cell.angle_gamma   90.00
#
_symmetry.space_group_name_H-M   'P 1'
#
loop_
_entity.id
_entity.type
_entity.pdbx_description
1 polymer ?
#
loop_
_entity_poly.entity_id
_entity_poly.type
_entity_poly.pdbx_seq_one_letter_code
_entity_poly.pdbx_strand_id
1 'polypeptide(L)'
;KPRFLIEEEEEDDDEDKDASPSSGGGEEGDSGGDDSSSSDEEEPPIVHPQPRKWRRLVAAHGGQRVEICRVPHESSVLSLSPDGRFCSYQVLSGEFYEEANRGEWYVCELTRGAVPRKISQGPLGRVGEGPARFSHDGARIVYQANHTESRPITQHMDLWLVDLRAGAPAAP
;
A
#
# COMPACT_ATOMS: atom_id res chain seq x y z
N LYS A 1 26.96 8.76 20.59
CA LYS A 1 27.10 7.72 19.55
C LYS A 1 26.03 6.67 19.81
N PRO A 2 24.99 6.55 18.98
CA PRO A 2 24.01 5.48 19.16
C PRO A 2 24.65 4.15 18.76
N ARG A 3 24.37 3.12 19.54
CA ARG A 3 24.86 1.75 19.36
C ARG A 3 23.65 0.93 18.94
N PHE A 4 23.63 0.49 17.68
CA PHE A 4 22.61 -0.42 17.19
C PHE A 4 23.05 -1.85 17.52
N LEU A 5 22.20 -2.59 18.20
CA LEU A 5 22.30 -4.04 18.34
C LEU A 5 21.55 -4.63 17.14
N ILE A 6 22.28 -5.36 16.30
CA ILE A 6 21.73 -6.21 15.27
C ILE A 6 21.74 -7.60 15.89
N GLU A 7 20.56 -8.14 16.18
CA GLU A 7 20.40 -9.56 16.46
C GLU A 7 20.13 -10.22 15.12
N GLU A 8 21.05 -11.09 14.71
CA GLU A 8 20.93 -11.94 13.52
C GLU A 8 20.17 -13.19 13.96
N GLU A 9 18.95 -13.37 13.47
CA GLU A 9 18.22 -14.62 13.60
C GLU A 9 18.63 -15.54 12.45
N GLU A 10 19.25 -16.67 12.80
CA GLU A 10 19.56 -17.79 11.90
C GLU A 10 18.25 -18.52 11.58
N GLU A 11 17.88 -18.59 10.30
CA GLU A 11 16.81 -19.48 9.82
C GLU A 11 17.40 -20.86 9.55
N ASP A 12 17.01 -21.83 10.38
CA ASP A 12 17.28 -23.25 10.19
C ASP A 12 16.44 -23.79 9.02
N ASP A 13 17.14 -24.30 8.00
CA ASP A 13 16.62 -25.10 6.89
C ASP A 13 16.16 -26.48 7.41
N ASP A 14 14.85 -26.69 7.53
CA ASP A 14 14.27 -28.03 7.67
C ASP A 14 13.61 -28.46 6.34
N GLU A 15 14.43 -29.07 5.48
CA GLU A 15 13.97 -30.09 4.54
C GLU A 15 13.40 -31.26 5.34
N ASP A 16 12.15 -31.69 5.07
CA ASP A 16 11.88 -33.07 4.64
C ASP A 16 10.39 -33.50 4.66
N LYS A 17 10.10 -34.37 3.69
CA LYS A 17 9.29 -35.60 3.77
C LYS A 17 7.77 -35.59 3.55
N ASP A 18 7.47 -36.28 2.45
CA ASP A 18 6.67 -37.50 2.35
C ASP A 18 5.17 -37.42 2.05
N ALA A 19 4.87 -38.10 0.95
CA ALA A 19 3.57 -38.47 0.45
C ALA A 19 2.86 -39.48 1.35
N SER A 20 1.53 -39.40 1.42
CA SER A 20 0.60 -40.41 0.85
C SER A 20 -0.85 -40.13 1.23
N PRO A 21 -1.83 -40.58 0.42
CA PRO A 21 -3.25 -40.32 0.62
C PRO A 21 -3.89 -41.36 1.57
N SER A 22 -4.82 -40.92 2.40
CA SER A 22 -5.66 -41.79 3.22
C SER A 22 -7.14 -41.51 2.93
N SER A 23 -7.80 -42.56 2.44
CA SER A 23 -9.24 -42.69 2.30
C SER A 23 -9.88 -43.17 3.61
N GLY A 24 -10.87 -42.43 4.11
CA GLY A 24 -11.85 -42.85 5.11
C GLY A 24 -12.92 -41.74 5.19
N GLY A 25 -14.23 -41.97 5.12
CA GLY A 25 -15.01 -43.15 5.41
C GLY A 25 -15.74 -42.95 6.75
N GLY A 26 -17.02 -42.58 6.71
CA GLY A 26 -17.88 -42.33 7.89
C GLY A 26 -17.85 -40.86 8.36
N GLU A 27 -18.90 -40.23 8.86
CA GLU A 27 -20.16 -40.72 9.45
C GLU A 27 -21.27 -39.67 9.24
N GLU A 28 -22.49 -40.16 9.08
CA GLU A 28 -23.73 -39.36 9.05
C GLU A 28 -24.02 -38.82 10.46
N GLY A 29 -23.75 -37.53 10.67
CA GLY A 29 -24.11 -36.79 11.88
C GLY A 29 -25.31 -35.89 11.62
N ASP A 30 -26.49 -36.41 11.98
CA ASP A 30 -27.73 -35.67 12.19
C ASP A 30 -27.51 -34.55 13.23
N SER A 31 -27.45 -33.30 12.77
CA SER A 31 -27.38 -32.11 13.62
C SER A 31 -28.63 -31.29 13.41
N GLY A 32 -29.43 -31.23 14.48
CA GLY A 32 -30.71 -30.54 14.56
C GLY A 32 -30.66 -29.12 14.03
N GLY A 33 -31.75 -28.77 13.35
CA GLY A 33 -32.04 -27.43 12.88
C GLY A 33 -32.25 -26.49 14.06
N ASP A 34 -31.26 -25.64 14.28
CA ASP A 34 -31.44 -24.39 14.97
C ASP A 34 -31.94 -23.38 13.92
N ASP A 35 -33.27 -23.24 13.81
CA ASP A 35 -33.94 -22.15 13.10
C ASP A 35 -33.62 -20.81 13.82
N SER A 36 -32.38 -20.37 13.67
CA SER A 36 -31.96 -19.02 13.98
C SER A 36 -32.60 -18.11 12.94
N SER A 37 -33.76 -17.56 13.31
CA SER A 37 -34.41 -16.44 12.64
C SER A 37 -33.40 -15.30 12.46
N SER A 38 -32.65 -15.37 11.37
CA SER A 38 -31.89 -14.28 10.77
C SER A 38 -32.90 -13.16 10.52
N SER A 39 -32.94 -12.19 11.42
CA SER A 39 -33.52 -10.89 11.10
C SER A 39 -32.71 -10.38 9.92
N ASP A 40 -33.21 -10.59 8.70
CA ASP A 40 -32.70 -10.00 7.48
C ASP A 40 -32.89 -8.48 7.63
N GLU A 41 -31.98 -7.84 8.37
CA GLU A 41 -31.78 -6.41 8.33
C GLU A 41 -31.35 -6.11 6.89
N GLU A 42 -32.33 -5.76 6.05
CA GLU A 42 -32.07 -5.34 4.67
C GLU A 42 -31.02 -4.23 4.71
N GLU A 43 -29.77 -4.58 4.41
CA GLU A 43 -28.69 -3.60 4.31
C GLU A 43 -29.13 -2.55 3.29
N PRO A 44 -29.07 -1.25 3.65
CA PRO A 44 -29.53 -0.21 2.77
C PRO A 44 -28.79 -0.29 1.42
N PRO A 45 -29.46 0.05 0.30
CA PRO A 45 -28.85 -0.08 -1.02
C PRO A 45 -27.54 0.69 -1.08
N ILE A 46 -26.48 0.02 -1.54
CA ILE A 46 -25.17 0.62 -1.72
C ILE A 46 -25.26 1.67 -2.84
N VAL A 47 -25.19 2.95 -2.47
CA VAL A 47 -25.16 4.07 -3.43
C VAL A 47 -23.74 4.25 -3.93
N HIS A 48 -23.55 4.11 -5.25
CA HIS A 48 -22.28 4.37 -5.91
C HIS A 48 -22.23 5.80 -6.48
N PRO A 49 -21.09 6.51 -6.37
CA PRO A 49 -19.86 6.09 -5.68
C PRO A 49 -19.95 6.27 -4.16
N GLN A 50 -19.30 5.37 -3.42
CA GLN A 50 -19.18 5.49 -1.97
C GLN A 50 -18.45 6.79 -1.58
N PRO A 51 -18.83 7.46 -0.48
CA PRO A 51 -18.07 8.61 0.01
C PRO A 51 -16.62 8.22 0.26
N ARG A 52 -15.68 9.02 -0.26
CA ARG A 52 -14.25 8.81 -0.04
C ARG A 52 -13.92 8.80 1.46
N LYS A 53 -13.35 7.69 1.91
CA LYS A 53 -12.83 7.54 3.28
C LYS A 53 -11.43 8.16 3.37
N TRP A 54 -11.06 8.60 4.57
CA TRP A 54 -9.78 9.25 4.82
C TRP A 54 -9.01 8.56 5.96
N ARG A 55 -7.68 8.63 5.90
CA ARG A 55 -6.74 8.20 6.95
C ARG A 55 -5.91 9.40 7.42
N ARG A 56 -5.30 9.26 8.60
CA ARG A 56 -4.37 10.26 9.14
C ARG A 56 -2.92 9.82 8.88
N LEU A 57 -2.12 10.71 8.33
CA LEU A 57 -0.67 10.57 8.32
C LEU A 57 -0.14 11.21 9.62
N VAL A 58 0.53 10.41 10.45
CA VAL A 58 1.03 10.84 11.75
C VAL A 58 2.52 10.56 11.82
N ALA A 59 3.31 11.60 12.13
CA ALA A 59 4.72 11.45 12.44
C ALA A 59 4.89 11.33 13.96
N ALA A 60 5.77 10.42 14.39
CA ALA A 60 6.13 10.24 15.79
C ALA A 60 7.64 10.29 15.96
N HIS A 61 8.13 11.19 16.82
CA HIS A 61 9.55 11.34 17.13
C HIS A 61 9.73 11.78 18.58
N GLY A 62 10.66 11.14 19.31
CA GLY A 62 10.93 11.49 20.71
C GLY A 62 9.71 11.44 21.64
N GLY A 63 8.76 10.53 21.39
CA GLY A 63 7.52 10.42 22.17
C GLY A 63 6.42 11.43 21.81
N GLN A 64 6.71 12.43 20.97
CA GLN A 64 5.71 13.36 20.45
C GLN A 64 5.05 12.79 19.20
N ARG A 65 3.73 12.99 19.06
CA ARG A 65 2.94 12.61 17.89
C ARG A 65 2.32 13.85 17.26
N VAL A 66 2.49 14.01 15.96
CA VAL A 66 1.94 15.12 15.20
C VAL A 66 1.19 14.58 13.99
N GLU A 67 -0.11 14.91 13.89
CA GLU A 67 -0.85 14.72 12.65
C GLU A 67 -0.29 15.67 11.60
N ILE A 68 0.21 15.11 10.51
CA ILE A 68 0.81 15.81 9.38
C ILE A 68 -0.31 16.29 8.46
N CYS A 69 -1.10 15.36 7.94
CA CYS A 69 -2.22 15.63 7.05
C CYS A 69 -3.20 14.45 7.01
N ARG A 70 -4.29 14.60 6.25
CA ARG A 70 -5.17 13.51 5.87
C ARG A 70 -4.78 12.98 4.50
N VAL A 71 -4.89 11.66 4.31
CA VAL A 71 -4.61 10.97 3.04
C VAL A 71 -5.78 10.07 2.67
N PRO A 72 -5.96 9.71 1.39
CA PRO A 72 -7.01 8.78 0.97
C PRO A 72 -6.94 7.45 1.74
N HIS A 73 -8.09 6.80 1.94
CA HIS A 73 -8.13 5.52 2.66
C HIS A 73 -7.38 4.39 1.92
N GLU A 74 -7.23 4.51 0.61
CA GLU A 74 -6.55 3.59 -0.28
C GLU A 74 -5.02 3.77 -0.24
N SER A 75 -4.52 4.65 0.64
CA SER A 75 -3.09 4.88 0.82
C SER A 75 -2.41 3.66 1.46
N SER A 76 -1.33 3.19 0.85
CA SER A 76 -0.55 2.02 1.29
C SER A 76 0.94 2.18 0.96
N VAL A 77 1.75 1.17 1.33
CA VAL A 77 3.18 1.06 0.99
C VAL A 77 3.98 2.32 1.36
N LEU A 78 3.96 2.63 2.66
CA LEU A 78 4.66 3.78 3.22
C LEU A 78 6.18 3.55 3.24
N SER A 79 6.94 4.58 2.88
CA SER A 79 8.40 4.61 3.00
C SER A 79 8.85 5.96 3.52
N LEU A 80 9.92 5.98 4.32
CA LEU A 80 10.47 7.19 4.95
C LEU A 80 11.81 7.52 4.31
N SER A 81 12.09 8.80 4.07
CA SER A 81 13.42 9.24 3.65
C SER A 81 14.43 9.06 4.79
N PRO A 82 15.71 8.77 4.50
CA PRO A 82 16.74 8.57 5.53
C PRO A 82 16.93 9.76 6.48
N ASP A 83 16.69 10.98 5.99
CA ASP A 83 16.75 12.21 6.79
C ASP A 83 15.47 12.50 7.59
N GLY A 84 14.44 11.66 7.46
CA GLY A 84 13.15 11.79 8.15
C GLY A 84 12.31 12.99 7.73
N ARG A 85 12.67 13.67 6.63
CA ARG A 85 11.94 14.87 6.16
C ARG A 85 10.72 14.54 5.30
N PHE A 86 10.77 13.42 4.59
CA PHE A 86 9.73 13.03 3.64
C PHE A 86 9.23 11.63 3.93
N CYS A 87 7.97 11.39 3.61
CA CYS A 87 7.47 10.04 3.38
C CYS A 87 6.92 9.93 1.96
N SER A 88 6.97 8.73 1.40
CA SER A 88 6.21 8.37 0.20
C SER A 88 5.17 7.31 0.53
N TYR A 89 4.09 7.31 -0.23
CA TYR A 89 3.07 6.28 -0.18
C TYR A 89 2.40 6.18 -1.55
N GLN A 90 1.77 5.04 -1.82
CA GLN A 90 0.93 4.88 -3.00
C GLN A 90 -0.54 5.06 -2.64
N VAL A 91 -1.34 5.53 -3.58
CA VAL A 91 -2.81 5.58 -3.49
C VAL A 91 -3.36 4.72 -4.60
N LEU A 92 -4.01 3.61 -4.26
CA LEU A 92 -4.65 2.74 -5.25
C LEU A 92 -5.92 3.41 -5.78
N SER A 93 -6.16 3.26 -7.08
CA SER A 93 -7.33 3.75 -7.80
C SER A 93 -7.94 2.58 -8.56
N GLY A 94 -9.03 2.03 -8.05
CA GLY A 94 -9.77 0.97 -8.70
C GLY A 94 -10.88 0.47 -7.79
N GLU A 95 -12.12 0.56 -8.25
CA GLU A 95 -13.27 -0.11 -7.62
C GLU A 95 -13.41 -1.56 -8.15
N PHE A 96 -12.75 -1.87 -9.27
CA PHE A 96 -12.90 -3.12 -10.01
C PHE A 96 -11.66 -4.02 -9.88
N TYR A 97 -11.90 -5.33 -9.79
CA TYR A 97 -10.86 -6.34 -9.60
C TYR A 97 -9.82 -6.36 -10.74
N GLU A 98 -10.23 -6.05 -11.98
CA GLU A 98 -9.34 -5.96 -13.15
C GLU A 98 -8.40 -4.74 -13.11
N GLU A 99 -8.65 -3.79 -12.20
CA GLU A 99 -7.83 -2.61 -11.95
C GLU A 99 -7.09 -2.69 -10.60
N ALA A 100 -7.11 -3.86 -9.95
CA ALA A 100 -6.34 -4.09 -8.74
C ALA A 100 -4.86 -3.77 -9.04
N ASN A 101 -4.31 -2.78 -8.33
CA ASN A 101 -2.96 -2.21 -8.50
C ASN A 101 -2.82 -1.05 -9.47
N ARG A 102 -3.89 -0.48 -10.04
CA ARG A 102 -3.78 0.88 -10.57
C ARG A 102 -3.62 1.88 -9.42
N GLY A 103 -2.79 2.88 -9.60
CA GLY A 103 -2.56 3.84 -8.55
C GLY A 103 -1.60 4.96 -8.90
N GLU A 104 -1.34 5.78 -7.89
CA GLU A 104 -0.47 6.94 -7.97
C GLU A 104 0.52 6.93 -6.82
N TRP A 105 1.72 7.46 -7.07
CA TRP A 105 2.72 7.67 -6.03
C TRP A 105 2.69 9.11 -5.53
N TYR A 106 2.73 9.27 -4.21
CA TYR A 106 2.77 10.55 -3.53
C TYR A 106 4.00 10.65 -2.64
N VAL A 107 4.47 11.88 -2.46
CA VAL A 107 5.47 12.26 -1.45
C VAL A 107 4.89 13.39 -0.61
N CYS A 108 5.06 13.31 0.70
CA CYS A 108 4.64 14.33 1.64
C CYS A 108 5.82 14.73 2.53
N GLU A 109 5.97 16.04 2.76
CA GLU A 109 6.88 16.55 3.78
C GLU A 109 6.29 16.28 5.17
N LEU A 110 7.12 15.86 6.13
CA LEU A 110 6.68 15.53 7.48
C LEU A 110 6.60 16.75 8.39
N THR A 111 5.93 17.79 7.90
CA THR A 111 5.62 19.03 8.61
C THR A 111 4.11 19.18 8.78
N ARG A 112 3.66 19.74 9.92
CA ARG A 112 2.22 19.87 10.20
C ARG A 112 1.54 20.70 9.11
N GLY A 113 0.47 20.15 8.53
CA GLY A 113 -0.30 20.81 7.47
C GLY A 113 0.32 20.68 6.08
N ALA A 114 1.37 19.87 5.91
CA ALA A 114 1.93 19.59 4.60
C ALA A 114 0.88 19.03 3.63
N VAL A 115 0.98 19.43 2.37
CA VAL A 115 0.11 18.94 1.30
C VAL A 115 0.88 17.87 0.52
N PRO A 116 0.38 16.63 0.45
CA PRO A 116 1.03 15.60 -0.35
C PRO A 116 1.12 15.99 -1.82
N ARG A 117 2.28 15.75 -2.42
CA ARG A 117 2.57 15.99 -3.84
C ARG A 117 2.56 14.67 -4.59
N LYS A 118 1.77 14.59 -5.65
CA LYS A 118 1.85 13.47 -6.61
C LYS A 118 3.19 13.51 -7.34
N ILE A 119 3.88 12.38 -7.41
CA ILE A 119 5.16 12.23 -8.13
C ILE A 119 5.06 11.31 -9.35
N SER A 120 4.05 10.44 -9.42
CA SER A 120 3.76 9.66 -10.62
C SER A 120 3.22 10.55 -11.74
N GLN A 121 3.79 10.40 -12.94
CA GLN A 121 3.40 11.15 -14.13
C GLN A 121 2.57 10.28 -15.08
N GLY A 122 1.89 10.93 -16.04
CA GLY A 122 1.16 10.22 -17.08
C GLY A 122 -0.15 9.58 -16.64
N PRO A 123 -0.74 8.71 -17.48
CA PRO A 123 -2.01 8.05 -17.22
C PRO A 123 -1.91 7.05 -16.05
N LEU A 124 -3.04 6.81 -15.40
CA LEU A 124 -3.18 5.85 -14.31
C LEU A 124 -2.98 4.41 -14.81
N GLY A 125 -1.75 3.91 -14.67
CA GLY A 125 -1.43 2.50 -14.88
C GLY A 125 -1.10 1.78 -13.57
N ARG A 126 -0.50 0.60 -13.69
CA ARG A 126 -0.10 -0.25 -12.55
C ARG A 126 1.01 0.40 -11.73
N VAL A 127 0.88 0.39 -10.40
CA VAL A 127 1.96 0.69 -9.46
C VAL A 127 2.58 -0.60 -8.92
N GLY A 128 3.88 -0.57 -8.63
CA GLY A 128 4.58 -1.72 -8.05
C GLY A 128 4.16 -1.99 -6.60
N GLU A 129 4.28 -3.23 -6.16
CA GLU A 129 3.89 -3.67 -4.81
C GLU A 129 4.92 -3.28 -3.73
N GLY A 130 6.16 -3.03 -4.15
CA GLY A 130 7.26 -2.66 -3.25
C GLY A 130 7.31 -1.17 -2.92
N PRO A 131 7.92 -0.79 -1.77
CA PRO A 131 8.06 0.61 -1.38
C PRO A 131 9.02 1.36 -2.27
N ALA A 132 8.68 2.62 -2.54
CA ALA A 132 9.60 3.57 -3.16
C ALA A 132 10.84 3.77 -2.26
N ARG A 133 11.99 3.98 -2.91
CA ARG A 133 13.29 4.08 -2.27
C ARG A 133 13.84 5.49 -2.44
N PHE A 134 14.08 6.15 -1.32
CA PHE A 134 14.74 7.45 -1.30
C PHE A 134 16.25 7.29 -1.47
N SER A 135 16.90 8.26 -2.12
CA SER A 135 18.34 8.40 -2.07
C SER A 135 18.80 8.71 -0.63
N HIS A 136 20.07 8.43 -0.33
CA HIS A 136 20.63 8.65 1.00
C HIS A 136 20.52 10.10 1.48
N ASP A 137 20.60 11.07 0.56
CA ASP A 137 20.46 12.50 0.81
C ASP A 137 19.01 13.00 0.81
N GLY A 138 18.03 12.11 0.66
CA GLY A 138 16.59 12.43 0.65
C GLY A 138 16.13 13.24 -0.56
N ALA A 139 16.99 13.51 -1.54
CA ALA A 139 16.68 14.41 -2.64
C ALA A 139 16.06 13.75 -3.86
N ARG A 140 16.18 12.45 -3.98
CA ARG A 140 15.64 11.67 -5.07
C ARG A 140 14.85 10.50 -4.54
N ILE A 141 13.92 10.04 -5.35
CA ILE A 141 13.13 8.85 -5.06
C ILE A 141 13.02 7.99 -6.31
N VAL A 142 13.15 6.68 -6.13
CA VAL A 142 12.87 5.68 -7.16
C VAL A 142 11.60 4.93 -6.79
N TYR A 143 10.68 4.79 -7.74
CA TYR A 143 9.49 3.96 -7.60
C TYR A 143 9.26 3.12 -8.86
N GLN A 144 8.43 2.10 -8.74
CA GLN A 144 8.05 1.23 -9.85
C GLN A 144 6.61 1.53 -10.29
N ALA A 145 6.42 1.77 -11.58
CA ALA A 145 5.10 1.96 -12.17
C ALA A 145 5.10 1.73 -13.68
N ASN A 146 3.91 1.46 -14.21
CA ASN A 146 3.60 1.49 -15.63
C ASN A 146 2.77 2.75 -15.92
N HIS A 147 3.27 3.62 -16.80
CA HIS A 147 2.58 4.84 -17.24
C HIS A 147 2.10 4.74 -18.69
N THR A 148 1.97 3.52 -19.24
CA THR A 148 1.58 3.30 -20.63
C THR A 148 0.06 3.28 -20.77
N GLU A 149 -0.50 4.26 -21.50
CA GLU A 149 -1.94 4.36 -21.75
C GLU A 149 -2.51 3.18 -22.54
N SER A 150 -1.74 2.67 -23.51
CA SER A 150 -2.19 1.57 -24.37
C SER A 150 -2.24 0.22 -23.66
N ARG A 151 -1.58 0.10 -22.49
CA ARG A 151 -1.39 -1.15 -21.75
C ARG A 151 -1.32 -0.90 -20.24
N PRO A 152 -2.37 -0.32 -19.62
CA PRO A 152 -2.29 0.19 -18.25
C PRO A 152 -2.21 -0.91 -17.18
N ILE A 153 -2.63 -2.14 -17.52
CA ILE A 153 -2.71 -3.28 -16.59
C ILE A 153 -1.58 -4.30 -16.84
N THR A 154 -0.76 -4.14 -17.89
CA THR A 154 0.29 -5.12 -18.18
C THR A 154 1.36 -5.16 -17.10
N GLN A 155 2.01 -6.32 -16.96
CA GLN A 155 3.07 -6.55 -15.98
C GLN A 155 4.37 -5.79 -16.26
N HIS A 156 4.53 -5.19 -17.44
CA HIS A 156 5.68 -4.35 -17.74
C HIS A 156 5.65 -3.10 -16.87
N MET A 157 6.60 -2.99 -15.94
CA MET A 157 6.76 -1.84 -15.08
C MET A 157 8.18 -1.31 -15.22
N ASP A 158 8.31 0.01 -15.25
CA ASP A 158 9.58 0.69 -15.30
C ASP A 158 9.96 1.25 -13.92
N LEU A 159 11.26 1.54 -13.75
CA LEU A 159 11.75 2.29 -12.61
C LEU A 159 11.81 3.77 -12.98
N TRP A 160 11.20 4.60 -12.14
CA TRP A 160 11.11 6.04 -12.32
C TRP A 160 11.93 6.73 -11.25
N LEU A 161 12.88 7.58 -11.66
CA LEU A 161 13.66 8.44 -10.77
C LEU A 161 13.08 9.85 -10.79
N VAL A 162 12.71 10.37 -9.63
CA VAL A 162 12.21 11.74 -9.46
C VAL A 162 13.16 12.56 -8.59
N ASP A 163 13.54 13.75 -9.07
CA ASP A 163 14.24 14.74 -8.27
C ASP A 163 13.21 15.56 -7.47
N LEU A 164 13.28 15.45 -6.14
CA LEU A 164 12.34 16.12 -5.25
C LEU A 164 12.61 17.63 -5.12
N ARG A 165 13.80 18.09 -5.50
CA ARG A 165 14.22 19.50 -5.46
C ARG A 165 13.72 20.28 -6.67
N ALA A 166 13.48 19.61 -7.79
CA ALA A 166 13.19 20.23 -9.08
C ALA A 166 11.80 20.92 -9.18
N GLY A 167 11.10 21.15 -8.07
CA GLY A 167 9.68 21.52 -8.10
C GLY A 167 8.82 20.35 -8.61
N ALA A 168 7.49 20.48 -8.57
CA ALA A 168 6.66 19.49 -9.26
C ALA A 168 6.99 19.52 -10.76
N PRO A 169 7.17 18.38 -11.43
CA PRO A 169 7.27 18.36 -12.88
C PRO A 169 6.00 19.02 -13.43
N ALA A 170 6.17 20.03 -14.29
CA ALA A 170 5.05 20.58 -15.04
C ALA A 170 4.39 19.41 -15.79
N ALA A 171 3.07 19.29 -15.68
CA ALA A 171 2.33 18.33 -16.50
C ALA A 171 2.71 18.56 -17.98
N PRO A 172 2.97 17.50 -18.77
CA PRO A 172 3.23 17.64 -20.19
C PRO A 172 2.07 18.31 -20.93
#